data_AF-A0A9E2MUF0-F1
#
_entry.id   AF-A0A9E2MUF0-F1
#
_cell.length_a   1.000
_cell.length_b   1.000
_cell.length_c   1.000
_cell.angle_alpha   90.00
_cell.angle_beta   90.00
_cell.angle_gamma   90.00
#
_symmetry.space_group_name_H-M   'P 1'
#
loop_
_entity.id
_entity.type
_entity.pdbx_description
1 polymer ?
#
loop_
_entity_poly.entity_id
_entity_poly.type
_entity_poly.pdbx_seq_one_letter_code
_entity_poly.pdbx_strand_id
1 'polypeptide(L)' 'MMGNRLKDILTREGVSAYRVCKDLGLDKGQMSRFLNEKSNLTLAKIERIADYLGYDLQLVKRKSSRKGA' A
#
# COMPACT_ATOMS: atom_id res chain seq x y z
N MET A 1 6.45 -7.38 -3.52
CA MET A 1 5.88 -6.23 -4.26
C MET A 1 5.01 -5.41 -3.29
N MET A 2 4.56 -4.20 -3.65
CA MET A 2 3.93 -3.28 -2.68
C MET A 2 2.56 -3.73 -2.16
N GLY A 3 1.81 -4.55 -2.92
CA GLY A 3 0.52 -5.10 -2.50
C GLY A 3 0.63 -5.97 -1.24
N ASN A 4 1.62 -6.88 -1.21
CA ASN A 4 1.88 -7.70 -0.02
C ASN A 4 2.26 -6.86 1.21
N ARG A 5 3.07 -5.81 1.03
CA ARG A 5 3.45 -4.92 2.15
C ARG A 5 2.24 -4.22 2.75
N LEU A 6 1.32 -3.72 1.91
CA LEU A 6 0.11 -3.08 2.42
C LEU A 6 -0.77 -4.11 3.17
N LYS A 7 -0.87 -5.35 2.66
CA LYS A 7 -1.61 -6.42 3.33
C LYS A 7 -1.05 -6.73 4.72
N ASP A 8 0.27 -6.76 4.85
CA ASP A 8 0.96 -6.97 6.13
C ASP A 8 0.67 -5.83 7.11
N ILE A 9 0.71 -4.57 6.65
CA ILE A 9 0.37 -3.40 7.46
C ILE A 9 -1.08 -3.48 7.92
N LEU A 10 -2.03 -3.76 7.02
CA LEU A 10 -3.45 -3.89 7.37
C LEU A 10 -3.69 -4.98 8.43
N THR A 11 -2.97 -6.10 8.32
CA THR A 11 -3.05 -7.19 9.28
C THR A 11 -2.49 -6.77 10.64
N ARG A 12 -1.35 -6.07 10.64
CA ARG A 12 -0.71 -5.54 11.86
C ARG A 12 -1.59 -4.53 12.60
N GLU A 13 -2.26 -3.64 11.85
CA GLU A 13 -3.18 -2.64 12.41
C GLU A 13 -4.56 -3.22 12.77
N GLY A 14 -4.84 -4.48 12.41
CA GLY A 14 -6.15 -5.10 12.63
C GLY A 14 -7.28 -4.46 11.79
N VAL A 15 -6.93 -3.74 10.72
CA VAL A 15 -7.88 -3.03 9.87
C VAL A 15 -8.13 -3.83 8.60
N SER A 16 -9.41 -4.08 8.27
CA SER A 16 -9.74 -4.76 7.02
C SER A 16 -9.61 -3.81 5.82
N ALA A 17 -9.13 -4.35 4.69
CA ALA A 17 -9.10 -3.62 3.42
C ALA A 17 -10.48 -3.06 3.03
N TYR A 18 -11.55 -3.78 3.40
CA TYR A 18 -12.92 -3.33 3.23
C TYR A 18 -13.22 -2.04 3.99
N ARG A 19 -12.79 -1.95 5.25
CA ARG A 19 -12.98 -0.76 6.09
C ARG A 19 -12.23 0.44 5.54
N VAL A 20 -10.96 0.25 5.13
CA VAL A 20 -10.19 1.30 4.45
C VAL A 20 -10.89 1.79 3.19
N CYS A 21 -11.40 0.88 2.36
CA CYS A 21 -12.13 1.28 1.15
C CYS A 21 -13.40 2.06 1.47
N LYS A 22 -14.15 1.63 2.48
CA LYS A 22 -15.39 2.28 2.90
C LYS A 22 -15.11 3.69 3.43
N ASP A 23 -14.13 3.82 4.30
CA ASP A 23 -13.83 5.08 5.00
C ASP A 23 -13.18 6.10 4.06
N LEU A 24 -12.37 5.63 3.09
CA LEU A 24 -11.71 6.50 2.09
C LEU A 24 -12.50 6.68 0.79
N GLY A 25 -13.64 6.00 0.63
CA GLY A 25 -14.41 6.01 -0.62
C GLY A 25 -13.64 5.42 -1.81
N LEU A 26 -12.78 4.43 -1.57
CA LEU A 26 -12.01 3.75 -2.61
C LEU A 26 -12.80 2.58 -3.19
N ASP A 27 -12.58 2.32 -4.48
CA ASP A 27 -13.17 1.16 -5.14
C ASP A 27 -12.59 -0.16 -4.59
N LYS A 28 -13.50 -1.03 -4.13
CA LYS A 28 -13.16 -2.34 -3.54
C LYS A 28 -12.52 -3.27 -4.56
N GLY A 29 -12.95 -3.20 -5.83
CA GLY A 29 -12.40 -4.00 -6.92
C GLY A 29 -10.93 -3.66 -7.20
N GLN A 30 -10.63 -2.37 -7.31
CA GLN A 30 -9.28 -1.85 -7.47
C GLN A 30 -8.39 -2.17 -6.26
N MET A 31 -8.90 -2.04 -5.03
CA MET A 31 -8.15 -2.43 -3.84
C MET A 31 -7.81 -3.93 -3.84
N SER A 32 -8.80 -4.78 -4.15
CA SER A 32 -8.57 -6.23 -4.21
C SER A 32 -7.55 -6.60 -5.29
N ARG A 33 -7.63 -5.99 -6.48
CA ARG A 33 -6.64 -6.20 -7.54
C ARG A 33 -5.25 -5.71 -7.12
N PHE A 34 -5.16 -4.59 -6.42
CA PHE A 34 -3.88 -4.07 -5.89
C PHE A 34 -3.26 -5.00 -4.85
N LEU A 35 -4.04 -5.48 -3.89
CA LEU A 35 -3.57 -6.41 -2.86
C LEU A 35 -3.14 -7.76 -3.44
N ASN A 36 -3.73 -8.18 -4.56
CA ASN A 36 -3.35 -9.37 -5.30
C ASN A 36 -2.30 -9.10 -6.40
N GLU A 37 -1.68 -7.91 -6.39
CA GLU A 37 -0.61 -7.51 -7.33
C GLU A 37 -1.03 -7.51 -8.81
N LYS A 38 -2.35 -7.45 -9.08
CA LYS A 38 -2.95 -7.41 -10.42
C LYS A 38 -3.16 -6.00 -10.96
N SER A 39 -2.96 -4.97 -10.13
CA SER A 39 -3.07 -3.56 -10.54
C SER A 39 -2.23 -2.66 -9.65
N ASN A 40 -1.84 -1.49 -10.16
CA ASN A 40 -1.20 -0.44 -9.36
C ASN A 40 -2.23 0.58 -8.86
N LEU A 41 -2.01 1.11 -7.66
CA LEU A 41 -2.68 2.31 -7.19
C LEU A 41 -1.86 3.54 -7.56
N THR A 42 -2.54 4.67 -7.76
CA THR A 42 -1.87 5.96 -7.90
C THR A 42 -1.23 6.37 -6.58
N LEU A 43 -0.15 7.16 -6.64
CA LEU A 43 0.54 7.65 -5.44
C LEU A 43 -0.42 8.37 -4.48
N ALA A 44 -1.29 9.24 -5.01
CA ALA A 44 -2.31 9.94 -4.22
C ALA A 44 -3.25 9.00 -3.44
N LYS A 45 -3.57 7.81 -3.97
CA LYS A 45 -4.37 6.83 -3.22
C LYS A 45 -3.55 6.14 -2.14
N ILE A 46 -2.28 5.89 -2.40
CA ILE A 46 -1.36 5.30 -1.42
C ILE A 46 -1.12 6.27 -0.27
N GLU A 47 -0.92 7.56 -0.56
CA GLU A 47 -0.84 8.65 0.43
C GLU A 47 -2.06 8.64 1.35
N ARG A 48 -3.27 8.70 0.78
CA ARG A 48 -4.50 8.67 1.58
C ARG A 48 -4.66 7.43 2.45
N ILE A 49 -4.19 6.27 1.98
CA ILE A 49 -4.20 5.03 2.77
C ILE A 49 -3.17 5.12 3.90
N ALA A 50 -1.98 5.66 3.63
CA ALA A 50 -0.95 5.85 4.63
C ALA A 50 -1.41 6.82 5.72
N ASP A 51 -1.97 7.97 5.34
CA ASP A 51 -2.53 8.96 6.26
C ASP A 51 -3.61 8.36 7.16
N TYR A 52 -4.52 7.56 6.58
CA TYR A 52 -5.58 6.87 7.33
C TYR A 52 -5.04 5.86 8.34
N LEU A 53 -3.94 5.18 7.99
CA LEU A 53 -3.30 4.21 8.87
C LEU A 53 -2.30 4.87 9.85
N GLY A 54 -2.07 6.18 9.76
CA GLY A 54 -1.10 6.91 10.58
C GLY A 54 0.37 6.69 10.20
N TYR A 55 0.64 6.43 8.91
CA TYR A 55 1.98 6.20 8.37
C TYR A 55 2.44 7.35 7.46
N ASP A 56 3.70 7.74 7.59
CA ASP A 56 4.37 8.62 6.64
C ASP A 56 4.93 7.85 5.44
N LEU A 57 4.76 8.39 4.23
CA LEU A 57 5.44 7.89 3.04
C LEU A 57 6.81 8.55 2.90
N GLN A 58 7.86 7.72 2.89
CA GLN A 58 9.23 8.17 2.72
C GLN A 58 9.85 7.67 1.42
N LEU A 59 10.46 8.58 0.67
CA LEU A 59 11.28 8.25 -0.49
C LEU A 59 12.67 7.84 -0.01
N VAL A 60 12.94 6.53 -0.06
CA VAL A 60 14.24 5.98 0.33
C VAL A 60 15.12 5.79 -0.90
N LYS A 61 16.34 6.35 -0.87
CA LYS A 61 17.34 6.16 -1.94
C LYS A 61 17.67 4.67 -2.05
N ARG A 62 17.53 4.09 -3.25
CA ARG A 62 17.94 2.71 -3.49
C ARG A 62 19.43 2.57 -3.19
N LYS A 63 19.80 1.60 -2.35
CA LYS A 63 21.20 1.22 -2.19
C LYS A 63 21.67 0.64 -3.53
N SER A 64 22.74 1.20 -4.11
CA SER A 64 23.34 0.64 -5.32
C SER A 64 23.80 -0.78 -4.99
N SER A 65 23.14 -1.78 -5.56
CA SER A 65 23.67 -3.14 -5.54
C SER A 65 24.92 -3.15 -6.40
N ARG A 66 26.10 -2.91 -5.82
CA ARG A 66 27.36 -3.34 -6.44
C ARG A 66 27.35 -4.87 -6.40
N LYS A 67 26.78 -5.49 -7.43
CA LYS A 67 27.04 -6.89 -7.78
C LYS A 67 27.93 -6.82 -9.01
N GLY A 68 29.24 -7.01 -8.80
CA GLY A 68 30.27 -6.86 -9.83
C GLY A 68 31.59 -6.36 -9.25
N ALA A 69 32.25 -7.23 -8.48
CA ALA A 69 33.70 -7.30 -8.34
C ALA A 69 34.04 -8.79 -8.28
#